data_AF-A0A496STK9-F1
#
_entry.id   AF-A0A496STK9-F1
#
_cell.length_a   1.000
_cell.length_b   1.000
_cell.length_c   1.000
_cell.angle_alpha   90.00
_cell.angle_beta   90.00
_cell.angle_gamma   90.00
#
_symmetry.space_group_name_H-M   'P 1'
#
loop_
_entity.id
_entity.type
_entity.pdbx_description
1 polymer ?
#
loop_
_entity_poly.entity_id
_entity_poly.type
_entity_poly.pdbx_seq_one_letter_code
_entity_poly.pdbx_strand_id
1 'polypeptide(L)' 'FLEAFKKFKQISDKAERKKKIDEFNIEYFIDFIKEIKKKKNCAGCHIMAVGYPDVIAPIIEGVEK' A
#
# COMPACT_ATOMS: atom_id res chain seq x y z
N PHE A 1 10.00 0.43 4.43
CA PHE A 1 9.10 -0.74 4.43
C PHE A 1 9.31 -1.64 5.66
N LEU A 2 10.38 -2.45 5.76
CA LEU A 2 10.55 -3.44 6.84
C LEU A 2 10.58 -2.86 8.26
N GLU A 3 11.26 -1.72 8.46
CA GLU A 3 11.31 -1.05 9.78
C GLU A 3 9.94 -0.55 10.25
N ALA A 4 9.07 -0.11 9.34
CA ALA A 4 7.71 0.30 9.68
C ALA A 4 6.90 -0.90 10.21
N PHE A 5 7.01 -2.05 9.55
CA PHE A 5 6.34 -3.29 9.97
C PHE A 5 6.87 -3.83 11.30
N LYS A 6 8.16 -3.66 11.60
CA LYS A 6 8.70 -3.97 12.94
C LYS A 6 8.02 -3.13 14.03
N LYS A 7 7.78 -1.83 13.77
CA LYS A 7 7.06 -0.95 14.70
C LYS A 7 5.59 -1.35 14.83
N PHE A 8 4.92 -1.66 13.72
CA PHE A 8 3.51 -2.08 13.75
C PHE A 8 3.29 -3.39 14.52
N LYS A 9 4.26 -4.32 14.51
CA LYS A 9 4.19 -5.55 15.32
C LYS A 9 4.15 -5.29 16.83
N GLN A 10 4.62 -4.13 17.29
CA GLN A 10 4.57 -3.75 18.71
C GLN A 10 3.17 -3.28 19.13
N ILE A 11 2.29 -2.98 18.18
CA ILE A 11 0.90 -2.62 18.44
C ILE A 11 0.14 -3.89 18.86
N SER A 12 -0.30 -3.91 20.12
CA SER A 12 -1.03 -5.06 20.70
C SER A 12 -2.45 -5.18 20.15
N ASP A 13 -3.13 -4.04 19.97
CA ASP A 13 -4.47 -3.99 19.38
C ASP A 13 -4.43 -4.41 17.90
N LYS A 14 -5.18 -5.46 17.56
CA LYS A 14 -5.19 -6.00 16.20
C LYS A 14 -5.84 -5.07 15.18
N ALA A 15 -6.88 -4.34 15.58
CA ALA A 15 -7.61 -3.44 14.70
C ALA A 15 -6.76 -2.20 14.39
N GLU A 16 -6.14 -1.61 15.42
CA GLU A 16 -5.23 -0.47 15.26
C GLU A 16 -3.99 -0.88 14.44
N ARG A 17 -3.45 -2.08 14.69
CA ARG A 17 -2.33 -2.60 13.89
C ARG A 17 -2.73 -2.76 12.43
N LYS A 18 -3.91 -3.33 12.13
CA LYS A 18 -4.41 -3.46 10.75
C LYS A 18 -4.54 -2.08 10.11
N LYS A 19 -5.17 -1.12 10.80
CA LYS A 19 -5.36 0.25 10.31
C LYS A 19 -4.02 0.91 9.94
N LYS A 20 -3.01 0.80 10.81
CA LYS A 20 -1.68 1.37 10.54
C LYS A 20 -0.95 0.71 9.36
N ILE A 21 -1.12 -0.61 9.21
CA ILE A 21 -0.60 -1.34 8.05
C ILE A 21 -1.32 -0.89 6.78
N ASP A 22 -2.64 -0.73 6.83
CA ASP A 22 -3.46 -0.29 5.69
C ASP A 22 -3.07 1.13 5.24
N GLU A 23 -2.99 2.08 6.18
CA GLU A 23 -2.53 3.46 5.94
C GLU A 23 -1.16 3.47 5.26
N PHE A 24 -0.21 2.73 5.81
CA PHE A 24 1.16 2.65 5.27
C PHE A 24 1.20 2.00 3.88
N ASN A 25 0.45 0.91 3.66
CA ASN A 25 0.39 0.24 2.37
C ASN A 25 -0.19 1.16 1.29
N ILE A 26 -1.27 1.88 1.59
CA ILE A 26 -1.91 2.81 0.65
C ILE A 26 -0.88 3.85 0.17
N GLU A 27 -0.22 4.55 1.09
CA GLU A 27 0.78 5.58 0.77
C GLU A 27 1.93 4.99 -0.04
N TYR A 28 2.52 3.89 0.45
CA TYR A 28 3.66 3.24 -0.19
C TYR A 28 3.37 2.80 -1.64
N PHE A 29 2.22 2.15 -1.87
CA PHE A 29 1.87 1.65 -3.19
C PHE A 29 1.45 2.76 -4.15
N ILE A 30 0.82 3.83 -3.69
CA ILE A 30 0.54 5.01 -4.52
C ILE A 30 1.85 5.57 -5.07
N ASP A 31 2.82 5.84 -4.21
CA ASP A 31 4.10 6.41 -4.60
C ASP A 31 4.86 5.49 -5.55
N PHE A 32 4.87 4.19 -5.24
CA PHE A 32 5.54 3.18 -6.06
C PHE A 32 4.93 3.09 -7.48
N ILE A 33 3.60 3.05 -7.59
CA ILE A 33 2.92 2.97 -8.89
C ILE A 33 3.12 4.28 -9.67
N LYS A 34 3.05 5.44 -9.00
CA LYS A 34 3.33 6.74 -9.63
C LYS A 34 4.75 6.79 -10.20
N GLU A 35 5.75 6.27 -9.48
CA GLU A 35 7.12 6.20 -9.97
C GLU A 35 7.27 5.24 -11.16
N ILE A 36 6.64 4.07 -11.11
CA ILE A 36 6.64 3.11 -12.23
C ILE A 36 6.03 3.73 -13.49
N LYS A 37 4.88 4.42 -13.38
CA LYS A 37 4.19 5.06 -14.51
C LYS A 37 5.01 6.13 -15.21
N LYS A 38 6.05 6.70 -14.57
CA LYS A 38 6.99 7.63 -15.23
C LYS A 38 7.86 6.93 -16.28
N LYS A 39 8.01 5.60 -16.22
CA LYS A 39 8.85 4.84 -17.16
C LYS A 39 8.01 4.42 -18.36
N LYS A 40 8.46 4.77 -19.57
CA LYS A 40 7.79 4.44 -20.85
C LYS A 40 7.61 2.94 -21.12
N ASN A 41 8.28 2.07 -20.37
CA ASN A 41 8.25 0.61 -20.59
C ASN A 41 7.23 -0.12 -19.70
N CYS A 42 6.45 0.57 -18.87
CA CYS A 42 5.40 -0.05 -18.08
C CYS A 42 4.04 0.11 -18.76
N ALA A 43 3.48 -0.99 -19.27
CA ALA A 43 2.12 -1.01 -19.82
C ALA A 43 1.04 -1.10 -18.72
N GLY A 44 1.39 -1.57 -17.52
CA GLY A 44 0.47 -1.70 -16.40
C GLY A 44 1.09 -2.41 -15.19
N CYS A 45 0.37 -2.40 -14.07
CA CYS A 45 0.75 -3.03 -12.81
C CYS A 45 -0.27 -4.12 -12.45
N HIS A 46 0.21 -5.32 -12.10
CA HIS A 46 -0.62 -6.36 -11.49
C HIS A 46 -0.42 -6.34 -9.97
N ILE A 47 -1.52 -6.25 -9.21
CA ILE A 47 -1.51 -6.15 -7.74
C ILE A 47 -2.19 -7.38 -7.15
N MET A 48 -1.53 -8.05 -6.21
CA MET A 48 -2.12 -9.13 -5.41
C MET A 48 -2.49 -8.61 -4.01
N ALA A 49 -3.76 -8.74 -3.64
CA ALA A 49 -4.33 -8.17 -2.41
C ALA A 49 -4.62 -9.23 -1.33
N VAL A 50 -3.65 -10.11 -1.04
CA VAL A 50 -3.88 -11.25 -0.14
C VAL A 50 -4.07 -10.78 1.30
N GLY A 51 -5.30 -10.89 1.82
CA GLY A 51 -5.65 -10.49 3.18
C GLY A 51 -5.85 -8.97 3.39
N TYR A 52 -5.77 -8.19 2.32
CA TYR A 52 -5.94 -6.72 2.34
C TYR A 52 -6.73 -6.22 1.12
N PRO A 53 -7.94 -6.72 0.84
CA PRO A 53 -8.72 -6.25 -0.32
C PRO A 53 -9.12 -4.78 -0.20
N ASP A 54 -9.36 -4.29 1.02
CA ASP A 54 -9.90 -2.95 1.27
C ASP A 54 -8.95 -1.81 0.87
N VAL A 55 -7.64 -2.06 0.79
CA VAL A 55 -6.66 -1.03 0.43
C VAL A 55 -6.60 -0.76 -1.08
N ILE A 56 -7.18 -1.64 -1.91
CA ILE A 56 -7.04 -1.57 -3.36
C ILE A 56 -7.76 -0.37 -3.96
N ALA A 57 -9.01 -0.13 -3.58
CA ALA A 57 -9.76 1.04 -4.07
C ALA A 57 -9.06 2.36 -3.71
N PRO A 58 -8.64 2.61 -2.44
CA PRO A 58 -7.84 3.79 -2.09
C PRO A 58 -6.54 3.94 -2.88
N ILE A 59 -5.83 2.84 -3.16
CA ILE A 59 -4.60 2.86 -3.96
C ILE A 59 -4.90 3.32 -5.39
N ILE A 60 -5.92 2.75 -6.03
CA ILE A 60 -6.30 3.11 -7.40
C ILE A 60 -6.68 4.60 -7.47
N GLU A 61 -7.57 5.05 -6.59
CA GLU A 61 -7.98 6.45 -6.52
C GLU A 61 -6.80 7.39 -6.28
N GLY A 62 -5.86 7.01 -5.41
CA GLY A 62 -4.67 7.80 -5.10
C GLY A 62 -3.65 7.87 -6.25
N VAL A 63 -3.62 6.87 -7.12
CA VAL A 63 -2.76 6.84 -8.33
C VAL A 63 -3.34 7.67 -9.47
N GLU A 64 -4.67 7.78 -9.55
CA GLU A 64 -5.38 8.52 -10.60
C GLU A 64 -5.55 10.02 -10.30
N LYS A 65 -5.47 10.42 -9.02
CA LYS A 65 -5.34 11.82 -8.58
C LYS A 65 -3.93 12.37 -8.84
#